data_AF-A0A414P6R2-F1
#
_entry.id   AF-A0A414P6R2-F1
#
_cell.length_a   1.000
_cell.length_b   1.000
_cell.length_c   1.000
_cell.angle_alpha   90.00
_cell.angle_beta   90.00
_cell.angle_gamma   90.00
#
_symmetry.space_group_name_H-M   'P 1'
#
loop_
_entity.id
_entity.type
_entity.pdbx_description
1 polymer ?
#
loop_
_entity_poly.entity_id
_entity_poly.type
_entity_poly.pdbx_seq_one_letter_code
_entity_poly.pdbx_strand_id
1 'polypeptide(L)'
;MYCKKCGNEISDGAKFCKFCGAVQETQVAGSFQKPQNVDPVKEAEQQRQRERLDQQIVSLESERKALEEKIKEDLLRLSQKVVLPATDLQQKKCPNCGGMVAGARFCPKCGYDLNSIKEK
;
A
#
# COMPACT_ATOMS: atom_id res chain seq x y z
N MET A 1 -7.62 49.03 17.26
CA MET A 1 -7.67 49.11 15.77
C MET A 1 -8.93 48.47 15.20
N TYR A 2 -9.28 48.69 13.92
CA TYR A 2 -10.42 48.02 13.28
C TYR A 2 -9.96 46.88 12.36
N CYS A 3 -10.72 45.79 12.30
CA CYS A 3 -10.43 44.68 11.41
C CYS A 3 -10.54 45.11 9.95
N LYS A 4 -9.48 44.94 9.16
CA LYS A 4 -9.47 45.28 7.72
C LYS A 4 -10.49 44.47 6.89
N LYS A 5 -10.96 43.32 7.41
CA LYS A 5 -11.91 42.43 6.69
C LYS A 5 -13.38 42.68 7.05
N CYS A 6 -13.70 42.86 8.33
CA CYS A 6 -15.10 42.94 8.77
C CYS A 6 -15.47 44.25 9.45
N GLY A 7 -14.54 45.20 9.59
CA GLY A 7 -14.80 46.53 10.15
C GLY A 7 -15.05 46.56 11.66
N ASN A 8 -15.10 45.42 12.36
CA ASN A 8 -15.29 45.39 13.81
C ASN A 8 -14.05 45.90 14.55
N GLU A 9 -14.29 46.56 15.68
CA GLU A 9 -13.25 47.01 16.59
C GLU A 9 -12.55 45.81 17.23
N ILE A 10 -11.22 45.78 17.15
CA ILE A 10 -10.39 44.73 17.70
C ILE A 10 -9.25 45.36 18.53
N SER A 11 -8.75 44.57 19.48
CA SER A 11 -7.65 45.01 20.35
C SER A 11 -6.42 45.42 19.53
N ASP A 12 -5.79 46.52 19.94
CA ASP A 12 -4.52 46.94 19.35
C ASP A 12 -3.47 45.85 19.58
N GLY A 13 -2.84 45.36 18.51
CA GLY A 13 -1.95 44.21 18.59
C GLY A 13 -2.56 42.84 18.26
N ALA A 14 -3.88 42.76 17.98
CA ALA A 14 -4.53 41.48 17.71
C ALA A 14 -4.01 40.85 16.40
N LYS A 15 -3.43 39.65 16.48
CA LYS A 15 -2.98 38.87 15.30
C LYS A 15 -4.14 38.36 14.44
N PHE A 16 -5.32 38.20 15.03
CA PHE A 16 -6.52 37.70 14.38
C PHE A 16 -7.75 38.45 14.89
N CYS A 17 -8.71 38.66 13.99
CA CYS A 17 -10.00 39.24 14.35
C CYS A 17 -10.85 38.20 15.07
N LYS A 18 -11.25 38.49 16.31
CA LYS A 18 -12.14 37.62 17.10
C LYS A 18 -13.54 37.42 16.49
N PHE A 19 -13.97 38.32 15.59
CA PHE A 19 -15.31 38.30 15.02
C PHE A 19 -15.40 37.56 13.68
N CYS A 20 -14.40 37.72 12.80
CA CYS A 20 -14.42 37.11 11.47
C CYS A 20 -13.26 36.15 11.21
N GLY A 21 -12.37 35.95 12.18
CA GLY A 21 -11.20 35.06 12.06
C GLY A 21 -10.06 35.59 11.20
N ALA A 22 -10.19 36.77 10.59
CA ALA A 22 -9.18 37.29 9.67
C ALA A 22 -7.88 37.65 10.39
N VAL A 23 -6.75 37.16 9.87
CA VAL A 23 -5.40 37.58 10.31
C VAL A 23 -5.26 39.08 10.09
N GLN A 24 -4.71 39.77 11.08
CA GLN A 24 -4.40 41.20 11.01
C GLN A 24 -2.90 41.36 11.08
N GLU A 25 -2.35 42.12 10.15
CA GLU A 25 -0.93 42.42 10.10
C GLU A 25 -0.61 43.41 11.22
N THR A 26 -0.30 42.89 12.40
CA THR A 26 0.35 43.69 13.41
C THR A 26 1.79 43.90 12.95
N GLN A 27 2.16 45.15 12.66
CA GLN A 27 3.55 45.53 12.39
C GLN A 27 4.36 45.48 13.70
N VAL A 28 4.54 44.29 14.25
CA VAL A 28 5.78 44.00 14.97
C VAL A 28 6.70 43.47 13.87
N ALA A 29 7.54 44.35 13.35
CA ALA A 29 8.64 44.00 12.45
C ALA A 29 9.67 43.14 13.21
N GLY A 30 9.25 41.96 13.64
CA GLY A 30 10.12 40.86 14.02
C GLY A 30 10.28 40.01 12.78
N SER A 31 11.35 40.26 12.04
CA SER A 31 11.83 39.35 11.01
C SER A 31 11.80 37.94 11.60
N PHE A 32 11.08 37.01 10.98
CA PHE A 32 11.28 35.58 11.21
C PHE A 32 12.67 35.23 10.65
N GLN A 33 13.71 35.72 11.32
CA GLN A 33 15.04 35.20 11.18
C GLN A 33 14.98 33.82 11.81
N LYS A 34 15.25 32.80 10.99
CA LYS A 34 15.72 31.48 11.44
C LYS A 34 16.58 31.70 12.69
N PRO A 35 16.30 31.08 13.85
CA PRO A 35 17.06 31.35 15.07
C PRO A 35 18.55 31.16 14.77
N GLN A 36 19.31 32.25 14.78
CA GLN A 36 20.72 32.30 14.40
C GLN A 36 21.66 31.91 15.56
N ASN A 37 21.14 31.16 16.53
CA ASN A 37 21.88 30.81 17.74
C ASN A 37 21.65 29.32 18.07
N VAL A 38 22.08 28.47 17.15
CA VAL A 38 22.27 27.05 17.43
C VAL A 38 23.71 26.86 17.91
N ASP A 39 23.88 26.22 19.06
CA ASP A 39 25.21 25.88 19.57
C ASP A 39 25.95 25.03 18.51
N PRO A 40 27.13 25.43 18.01
CA PRO A 40 27.82 24.73 16.93
C PRO A 40 28.16 23.27 17.26
N VAL A 41 28.25 22.93 18.56
CA VAL A 41 28.43 21.56 19.05
C VAL A 41 27.19 20.71 18.84
N LYS A 42 25.99 21.26 19.11
CA LYS A 42 24.71 20.55 18.92
C LYS A 42 24.40 20.37 17.44
N GLU A 43 24.73 21.34 16.60
CA GLU A 43 24.54 21.23 15.15
C GLU A 43 25.46 20.16 14.55
N ALA A 44 26.73 20.11 14.97
CA ALA A 44 27.66 19.06 14.55
C ALA A 44 27.24 17.66 15.02
N GLU A 45 26.69 17.53 16.23
CA GLU A 45 26.17 16.27 16.73
C GLU A 45 24.90 15.83 15.98
N GLN A 46 23.98 16.76 15.73
CA GLN A 46 22.77 16.51 14.96
C GLN A 46 23.10 16.12 13.50
N GLN A 47 24.14 16.72 12.90
CA GLN A 47 24.61 16.35 11.57
C GLN A 47 25.20 14.93 11.55
N ARG A 48 26.04 14.55 12.53
CA ARG A 48 26.54 13.17 12.65
C ARG A 48 25.42 12.16 12.86
N GLN A 49 24.40 12.51 13.64
CA GLN A 49 23.22 11.66 13.84
C GLN A 49 22.46 11.47 12.52
N ARG A 50 22.28 12.53 11.73
CA ARG A 50 21.68 12.44 10.39
C ARG A 50 22.46 11.54 9.45
N GLU A 51 23.77 11.74 9.36
CA GLU A 51 24.63 10.92 8.50
C GLU A 51 24.60 9.43 8.88
N ARG A 52 24.51 9.13 10.18
CA ARG A 52 24.34 7.76 10.68
C ARG A 52 22.98 7.18 10.26
N LEU A 53 21.92 7.98 10.33
CA LEU A 53 20.58 7.55 9.93
C LEU A 53 20.50 7.33 8.42
N ASP A 54 21.11 8.22 7.63
CA ASP A 54 21.18 8.10 6.18
C ASP A 54 21.95 6.82 5.76
N GLN A 55 23.04 6.48 6.45
CA GLN A 55 23.74 5.20 6.24
C GLN A 55 22.86 3.99 6.57
N GLN A 56 22.05 4.06 7.63
CA GLN A 56 21.10 2.99 7.98
C GLN A 56 20.01 2.85 6.92
N ILE A 57 19.51 3.96 6.37
CA ILE A 57 18.48 3.96 5.31
C ILE A 57 19.01 3.23 4.07
N VAL A 58 20.22 3.57 3.61
CA VAL A 58 20.84 2.92 2.43
C VAL A 58 20.98 1.40 2.64
N SER A 59 21.39 0.96 3.83
CA SER A 59 21.47 -0.47 4.15
C SER A 59 20.11 -1.15 4.05
N LEU A 60 19.09 -0.58 4.71
CA LEU A 60 17.75 -1.16 4.74
C LEU A 60 17.09 -1.18 3.35
N GLU A 61 17.34 -0.18 2.51
CA GLU A 61 16.86 -0.15 1.13
C GLU A 61 17.48 -1.29 0.29
N SER A 62 18.77 -1.58 0.49
CA SER A 62 19.43 -2.70 -0.17
C SER A 62 18.85 -4.05 0.25
N GLU A 63 18.57 -4.23 1.55
CA GLU A 63 17.96 -5.44 2.09
C GLU A 63 16.52 -5.62 1.60
N ARG A 64 15.74 -4.53 1.54
CA ARG A 64 14.38 -4.55 0.97
C ARG A 64 14.39 -5.00 -0.48
N LYS A 65 15.28 -4.43 -1.31
CA LYS A 65 15.37 -4.80 -2.72
C LYS A 65 15.70 -6.29 -2.89
N ALA A 66 16.64 -6.81 -2.11
CA ALA A 66 17.00 -8.23 -2.14
C ALA A 66 15.81 -9.14 -1.73
N LEU A 67 15.03 -8.74 -0.72
CA LEU A 67 13.82 -9.45 -0.33
C LEU A 67 12.74 -9.40 -1.41
N GLU A 68 12.54 -8.26 -2.07
CA GLU A 68 11.59 -8.12 -3.17
C GLU A 68 11.95 -9.03 -4.36
N GLU A 69 13.23 -9.14 -4.72
CA GLU A 69 13.68 -10.07 -5.75
C GLU A 69 13.45 -11.52 -5.32
N LYS A 70 13.74 -11.86 -4.07
CA LYS A 70 13.49 -13.21 -3.53
C LYS A 70 12.01 -13.58 -3.52
N ILE A 71 11.13 -12.66 -3.14
CA ILE A 71 9.68 -12.86 -3.18
C ILE A 71 9.19 -13.09 -4.62
N LYS A 72 9.72 -12.34 -5.60
CA LYS A 72 9.39 -12.55 -7.02
C LYS A 72 9.84 -13.93 -7.50
N GLU A 73 11.04 -14.37 -7.12
CA GLU A 73 11.53 -15.70 -7.46
C GLU A 73 10.67 -16.80 -6.83
N ASP A 74 10.37 -16.68 -5.53
CA ASP A 74 9.51 -17.64 -4.81
C ASP A 74 8.10 -17.69 -5.42
N LEU A 75 7.52 -16.54 -5.81
CA LEU A 75 6.22 -16.50 -6.47
C LEU A 75 6.23 -17.20 -7.84
N LEU A 76 7.31 -17.03 -8.62
CA LEU A 76 7.48 -17.72 -9.90
C LEU A 76 7.66 -19.24 -9.71
N ARG A 77 8.39 -19.65 -8.68
CA ARG A 77 8.54 -21.06 -8.31
C ARG A 77 7.23 -21.66 -7.83
N LEU A 78 6.42 -20.92 -7.07
CA LEU A 78 5.09 -21.35 -6.66
C LEU A 78 4.15 -21.44 -7.86
N SER A 79 4.15 -20.48 -8.79
CA SER A 79 3.28 -20.57 -9.97
C SER A 79 3.60 -21.79 -10.85
N GLN A 80 4.87 -22.17 -10.98
CA GLN A 80 5.27 -23.43 -11.63
C GLN A 80 4.82 -24.68 -10.85
N LYS A 81 4.77 -24.63 -9.52
CA LYS A 81 4.24 -25.73 -8.68
C LYS A 81 2.72 -25.81 -8.65
N VAL A 82 2.01 -24.70 -8.84
CA VAL A 82 0.54 -24.61 -8.90
C VAL A 82 0.01 -24.79 -10.32
N VAL A 83 0.89 -25.00 -11.32
CA VAL A 83 0.58 -25.97 -12.38
C VAL A 83 0.54 -27.35 -11.71
N LEU A 84 -0.51 -27.57 -10.90
CA LEU A 84 -1.17 -28.86 -10.85
C LEU A 84 -1.16 -29.32 -12.31
N PRO A 85 -0.69 -30.53 -12.63
CA PRO A 85 -0.94 -31.00 -13.96
C PRO A 85 -2.44 -30.78 -14.14
N ALA A 86 -2.82 -30.05 -15.16
CA ALA A 86 -4.11 -30.31 -15.75
C ALA A 86 -4.01 -31.75 -16.27
N THR A 87 -3.95 -32.74 -15.36
CA THR A 87 -4.68 -33.96 -15.50
C THR A 87 -6.10 -33.46 -15.64
N ASP A 88 -6.42 -33.05 -16.87
CA ASP A 88 -7.48 -33.66 -17.63
C ASP A 88 -8.37 -34.42 -16.66
N LEU A 89 -9.20 -33.66 -15.93
CA LEU A 89 -10.38 -34.22 -15.32
C LEU A 89 -11.13 -34.68 -16.55
N GLN A 90 -10.87 -35.91 -17.01
CA GLN A 90 -11.44 -36.53 -18.19
C GLN A 90 -12.94 -36.51 -17.98
N GLN A 91 -13.57 -35.38 -18.30
CA GLN A 91 -14.99 -35.16 -18.21
C GLN A 91 -15.53 -35.92 -19.41
N LYS A 92 -15.77 -37.21 -19.18
CA LYS A 92 -16.34 -38.08 -20.20
C LYS A 92 -17.80 -37.69 -20.35
N LYS A 93 -18.21 -37.53 -21.60
CA LYS A 93 -19.60 -37.25 -21.94
C LYS A 93 -20.40 -38.55 -21.72
N CYS A 94 -21.45 -38.47 -20.92
CA CYS A 94 -22.36 -39.59 -20.74
C CYS A 94 -23.01 -39.94 -22.09
N PRO A 95 -22.89 -41.20 -22.57
CA PRO A 95 -23.44 -41.59 -23.87
C PRO A 95 -24.97 -41.58 -23.90
N ASN A 96 -25.63 -41.68 -22.74
CA ASN A 96 -27.09 -41.72 -22.65
C ASN A 96 -27.74 -40.33 -22.69
N CYS A 97 -27.24 -39.36 -21.91
CA CYS A 97 -27.88 -38.04 -21.79
C CYS A 97 -26.99 -36.86 -22.23
N GLY A 98 -25.76 -37.14 -22.65
CA GLY A 98 -24.80 -36.14 -23.10
C GLY A 98 -24.22 -35.23 -22.00
N GLY A 99 -24.51 -35.50 -20.72
CA GLY A 99 -23.97 -34.72 -19.59
C GLY A 99 -22.49 -34.99 -19.37
N MET A 100 -21.71 -33.97 -19.00
CA MET A 100 -20.30 -34.14 -18.63
C MET A 100 -20.18 -34.77 -17.25
N VAL A 101 -19.39 -35.83 -17.11
CA VAL A 101 -19.20 -36.54 -15.85
C VAL A 101 -17.71 -36.68 -15.55
N ALA A 102 -17.30 -36.22 -14.37
CA ALA A 102 -15.93 -36.35 -13.88
C ALA A 102 -15.86 -37.45 -12.80
N GLY A 103 -15.29 -38.60 -13.13
CA GLY A 103 -14.90 -39.63 -12.15
C GLY A 103 -16.03 -40.34 -11.39
N ALA A 104 -17.30 -40.22 -11.80
CA ALA A 104 -18.42 -40.89 -11.14
C ALA A 104 -18.83 -42.20 -11.83
N ARG A 105 -19.23 -43.21 -11.04
CA ARG A 105 -19.73 -44.51 -11.54
C ARG A 105 -21.08 -44.39 -12.26
N PHE A 106 -21.96 -43.52 -11.76
CA PHE A 106 -23.26 -43.26 -12.34
C PHE A 106 -23.34 -41.80 -12.78
N CYS A 107 -24.02 -41.54 -13.90
CA CYS A 107 -24.28 -40.20 -14.36
C CYS A 107 -25.25 -39.50 -13.39
N PRO A 108 -24.88 -38.36 -12.78
CA PRO A 108 -25.75 -37.66 -11.83
C PRO A 108 -26.99 -37.04 -12.51
N LYS A 109 -27.00 -36.92 -13.84
CA LYS A 109 -28.10 -36.33 -14.60
C LYS A 109 -29.18 -37.33 -14.99
N CYS A 110 -28.80 -38.59 -15.26
CA CYS A 110 -29.73 -39.59 -15.80
C CYS A 110 -29.62 -40.98 -15.15
N GLY A 111 -28.71 -41.18 -14.19
CA GLY A 111 -28.51 -42.45 -13.50
C GLY A 111 -27.77 -43.53 -14.30
N TYR A 112 -27.31 -43.25 -15.52
CA TYR A 112 -26.62 -44.22 -16.37
C TYR A 112 -25.29 -44.69 -15.79
N ASP A 113 -25.03 -46.00 -15.75
CA ASP A 113 -23.76 -46.59 -15.29
C ASP A 113 -22.65 -46.43 -16.34
N LEU A 114 -21.65 -45.60 -16.03
CA LEU A 114 -20.55 -45.26 -16.92
C LEU A 114 -19.45 -46.34 -16.96
N ASN A 115 -19.46 -47.33 -16.07
CA ASN A 115 -18.55 -48.47 -16.10
C ASN A 115 -19.02 -49.59 -17.05
N SER A 116 -20.26 -49.51 -17.54
CA SER A 116 -20.81 -50.49 -18.49
C SER A 116 -20.42 -50.23 -19.94
N ILE A 117 -19.58 -49.22 -20.20
CA ILE A 117 -19.01 -48.94 -21.53
C ILE A 117 -17.95 -50.01 -21.81
N LYS A 118 -18.38 -51.20 -22.26
CA LYS A 118 -17.49 -52.17 -22.90
C LYS A 118 -17.06 -51.56 -24.23
N GLU A 119 -15.83 -51.07 -24.31
CA GLU A 119 -15.19 -50.76 -25.59
C GLU A 119 -15.30 -52.01 -26.49
N LYS A 120 -15.87 -51.81 -27.68
CA LYS A 120 -16.03 -52.82 -28.71
C LYS A 120 -15.06 -52.52 -29.83
#